data_AF-A0A6V8CHU6-F1
#
_entry.id   AF-A0A6V8CHU6-F1
#
_cell.length_a   1.000
_cell.length_b   1.000
_cell.length_c   1.000
_cell.angle_alpha   90.00
_cell.angle_beta   90.00
_cell.angle_gamma   90.00
#
_symmetry.space_group_name_H-M   'P 1'
#
loop_
_entity.id
_entity.type
_entity.pdbx_description
1 polymer ?
#
loop_
_entity_poly.entity_id
_entity_poly.type
_entity_poly.pdbx_seq_one_letter_code
_entity_poly.pdbx_strand_id
1 'polypeptide(L)' 'QLTAYEIPMLMTILAVCVMAGSFNFVEIVHFQHSSGSWFLFLMPLGGVLFLISMIAEVER' A
#
# COMPACT_ATOMS: atom_id res chain seq x y z
N GLN A 1 -20.81 -4.62 -4.91
CA GLN A 1 -19.95 -3.61 -5.57
C GLN A 1 -19.09 -2.85 -4.56
N LEU A 2 -19.50 -2.66 -3.30
CA LEU A 2 -18.67 -2.05 -2.24
C LEU A 2 -17.66 -3.00 -1.57
N THR A 3 -18.03 -4.26 -1.29
CA THR A 3 -17.12 -5.26 -0.67
C THR A 3 -16.00 -5.76 -1.58
N ALA A 4 -16.07 -5.45 -2.88
CA ALA A 4 -15.08 -5.89 -3.85
C ALA A 4 -13.78 -5.06 -3.79
N TYR A 5 -13.82 -3.83 -3.22
CA TYR A 5 -12.67 -2.92 -3.16
C TYR A 5 -11.87 -3.02 -1.85
N GLU A 6 -12.45 -3.61 -0.79
CA GLU A 6 -11.73 -3.93 0.45
C GLU A 6 -10.62 -4.97 0.21
N ILE A 7 -10.89 -5.97 -0.65
CA ILE A 7 -9.95 -7.04 -0.98
C ILE A 7 -8.67 -6.50 -1.64
N PRO A 8 -8.73 -5.72 -2.75
CA PRO A 8 -7.54 -5.13 -3.35
C PRO A 8 -6.83 -4.14 -2.41
N MET A 9 -7.56 -3.38 -1.59
CA MET A 9 -6.95 -2.50 -0.59
C MET A 9 -6.11 -3.31 0.41
N LEU A 10 -6.66 -4.36 1.02
CA LEU A 10 -5.94 -5.25 1.93
C LEU A 10 -4.73 -5.92 1.27
N MET A 11 -4.87 -6.34 0.00
CA MET A 11 -3.77 -6.93 -0.77
C MET A 11 -2.62 -5.94 -1.00
N THR A 12 -2.92 -4.67 -1.28
CA THR A 12 -1.88 -3.65 -1.45
C THR A 12 -1.17 -3.32 -0.14
N ILE A 13 -1.87 -3.30 0.99
CA ILE A 13 -1.28 -3.10 2.33
C ILE A 13 -0.38 -4.28 2.69
N LEU A 14 -0.85 -5.52 2.47
CA LEU A 14 -0.05 -6.72 2.70
C LEU A 14 1.24 -6.74 1.88
N ALA A 15 1.18 -6.31 0.62
CA ALA A 15 2.37 -6.24 -0.21
C ALA A 15 3.41 -5.25 0.34
N VAL A 16 2.99 -4.11 0.90
CA VAL A 16 3.90 -3.15 1.56
C VAL A 16 4.47 -3.73 2.85
N CYS A 17 3.67 -4.43 3.66
CA CYS A 17 4.13 -5.09 4.89
C CYS A 17 5.18 -6.19 4.58
N VAL A 18 4.97 -6.98 3.53
CA VAL A 18 5.93 -8.01 3.09
C VAL A 18 7.24 -7.36 2.61
N MET A 19 7.15 -6.26 1.86
CA MET A 19 8.33 -5.53 1.39
C MET A 19 9.14 -4.89 2.53
N ALA A 20 8.47 -4.35 3.53
CA ALA A 20 9.12 -3.82 4.72
C ALA A 20 9.64 -4.93 5.66
N GLY A 21 9.19 -6.17 5.49
CA GLY A 21 9.51 -7.30 6.37
C GLY A 21 8.85 -7.21 7.74
N SER A 22 7.88 -6.32 7.93
CA SER A 22 7.26 -6.03 9.21
C SER A 22 5.87 -5.42 9.06
N PHE A 23 5.04 -5.63 10.08
CA PHE A 23 3.73 -4.99 10.23
C PHE A 23 3.78 -3.69 11.05
N ASN A 24 4.96 -3.31 11.56
CA ASN A 24 5.11 -2.10 12.34
C ASN A 24 5.28 -0.88 11.41
N PHE A 25 4.37 0.10 11.50
CA PHE A 25 4.45 1.34 10.73
C PHE A 25 5.77 2.08 10.90
N VAL A 26 6.39 2.03 12.08
CA VAL A 26 7.70 2.67 12.32
C VAL A 26 8.80 2.00 11.50
N GLU A 27 8.79 0.67 11.43
CA GLU A 27 9.77 -0.08 10.64
C GLU A 27 9.54 0.11 9.14
N ILE A 28 8.29 0.21 8.69
CA ILE A 28 7.94 0.54 7.30
C ILE A 28 8.54 1.90 6.90
N VAL A 29 8.36 2.94 7.72
CA VAL A 29 8.92 4.28 7.46
C VAL A 29 10.45 4.25 7.51
N HIS A 30 11.04 3.52 8.46
CA HIS A 30 12.48 3.37 8.55
C HIS A 30 13.05 2.62 7.32
N PHE A 31 12.32 1.64 6.78
CA PHE A 31 12.70 0.93 5.56
C PHE A 31 12.64 1.83 4.33
N GLN A 32 11.62 2.69 4.23
CA GLN A 32 11.54 3.71 3.17
C GLN A 32 12.70 4.72 3.27
N HIS A 33 13.04 5.13 4.49
CA HIS A 33 14.15 6.04 4.75
C HIS A 33 15.50 5.41 4.38
N SER A 34 15.74 4.17 4.80
CA SER A 34 16.96 3.41 4.47
C SER A 34 17.08 3.10 2.97
N SER A 35 15.95 2.83 2.29
CA SER A 35 15.92 2.56 0.84
C SER A 35 16.06 3.82 -0.01
N GLY A 36 15.97 5.01 0.59
CA GLY A 36 16.08 6.30 -0.10
C GLY A 36 14.99 6.57 -1.14
N SER A 37 13.94 5.74 -1.18
CA SER A 37 12.88 5.79 -2.17
C SER A 37 11.54 5.37 -1.58
N TRP A 38 10.46 5.92 -2.11
CA TRP A 38 9.11 5.67 -1.61
C TRP A 38 8.55 4.39 -2.22
N PHE A 39 7.68 3.71 -1.46
CA PHE A 39 6.97 2.51 -1.95
C PHE A 39 6.14 2.78 -3.21
N LEU A 40 5.73 4.03 -3.46
CA LEU A 40 5.05 4.42 -4.69
C LEU A 40 5.92 4.21 -5.94
N PHE A 41 7.23 4.51 -5.86
CA PHE A 41 8.16 4.32 -6.96
C PHE A 41 8.72 2.89 -7.02
N LEU A 42 8.89 2.25 -5.85
CA LEU A 42 9.34 0.87 -5.76
C LEU A 42 8.27 -0.12 -6.25
N MET A 43 7.01 0.18 -5.98
CA MET A 43 5.84 -0.62 -6.34
C MET A 43 4.78 0.26 -7.03
N PRO A 44 5.02 0.69 -8.29
CA PRO A 44 4.09 1.55 -9.01
C PRO A 44 2.71 0.89 -9.19
N LEU A 45 2.69 -0.42 -9.45
CA LEU A 45 1.43 -1.17 -9.59
C LEU A 45 0.64 -1.25 -8.28
N GLY A 46 1.33 -1.42 -7.14
CA GLY A 46 0.70 -1.41 -5.82
C GLY A 46 0.19 -0.03 -5.41
N GLY A 47 0.96 1.02 -5.73
CA GLY A 47 0.55 2.41 -5.52
C GLY A 47 -0.69 2.79 -6.34
N VAL A 48 -0.75 2.39 -7.61
CA VAL A 48 -1.92 2.65 -8.48
C VAL A 48 -3.16 1.90 -7.98
N LEU A 49 -3.03 0.62 -7.64
CA LEU A 49 -4.15 -0.14 -7.08
C LEU A 49 -4.64 0.46 -5.76
N PHE A 50 -3.73 0.88 -4.89
CA PHE A 50 -4.09 1.55 -3.64
C PHE A 50 -4.84 2.85 -3.89
N LEU A 51 -4.36 3.69 -4.82
CA LEU A 51 -5.02 4.95 -5.18
C LEU A 51 -6.42 4.72 -5.77
N ILE A 52 -6.57 3.78 -6.70
CA ILE A 52 -7.88 3.44 -7.29
C ILE A 52 -8.84 2.94 -6.20
N SER A 53 -8.36 2.06 -5.32
CA SER A 53 -9.16 1.51 -4.21
C SER A 53 -9.58 2.60 -3.23
N MET A 54 -8.68 3.55 -2.91
CA MET A 54 -8.99 4.68 -2.03
C MET A 54 -10.02 5.62 -2.65
N ILE A 55 -9.88 5.97 -3.93
CA ILE A 55 -10.85 6.83 -4.63
C ILE A 55 -12.21 6.15 -4.67
N ALA A 56 -12.26 4.85 -4.97
CA ALA A 56 -13.50 4.08 -5.00
C ALA A 56 -14.18 3.98 -3.62
N GLU A 57 -13.42 3.96 -2.52
CA GLU A 57 -13.95 3.97 -1.16
C GLU A 57 -14.44 5.37 -0.74
N VAL A 58 -13.76 6.43 -1.18
CA VAL A 58 -14.07 7.83 -0.84
C VAL A 58 -15.26 8.38 -1.62
N GLU A 59 -15.46 8.00 -2.89
CA GLU A 59 -16.61 8.40 -3.74
C GLU A 59 -17.96 7.78 -3.29
N ARG A 60 -18.08 7.45 -2.00
CA ARG A 60 -19.32 7.06 -1.36
C ARG A 60 -20.21 8.26 -1.06
#